data_AF-W0DYN1-F1
#
_entry.id   AF-W0DYN1-F1
#
_cell.length_a   1.000
_cell.length_b   1.000
_cell.length_c   1.000
_cell.angle_alpha   90.00
_cell.angle_beta   90.00
_cell.angle_gamma   90.00
#
_symmetry.space_group_name_H-M   'P 1'
#
loop_
_entity.id
_entity.type
_entity.pdbx_description
1 polymer ?
#
loop_
_entity_poly.entity_id
_entity_poly.type
_entity_poly.pdbx_seq_one_letter_code
_entity_poly.pdbx_strand_id
1 'polypeptide(L)'
;MKLKKMLNKLVDYFDQEKQQQRNEIKDLRKLLKQLKAKQKDLQDKLKQPLKQEQRDNLQTKLDVVLAQRAKGKALLLAIREERQHPSTLDDQATLATISNEPKQAETETEQNKPNS
;
A
#
# COMPACT_ATOMS: atom_id res chain seq x y z
N MET A 1 -30.33 9.71 -10.27
CA MET A 1 -29.14 9.59 -11.15
C MET A 1 -27.87 10.35 -10.68
N LYS A 2 -27.86 11.06 -9.53
CA LYS A 2 -26.62 11.68 -8.98
C LYS A 2 -25.74 10.68 -8.22
N LEU A 3 -26.33 9.83 -7.38
CA LEU A 3 -25.60 8.83 -6.59
C LEU A 3 -24.79 7.87 -7.47
N LYS A 4 -25.41 7.30 -8.52
CA LYS A 4 -24.71 6.43 -9.49
C LYS A 4 -23.52 7.13 -10.17
N LYS A 5 -23.63 8.42 -10.49
CA LYS A 5 -22.52 9.20 -11.06
C LYS A 5 -21.39 9.43 -10.05
N MET A 6 -21.71 9.63 -8.77
CA MET A 6 -20.71 9.77 -7.71
C MET A 6 -19.99 8.44 -7.45
N LEU A 7 -20.73 7.34 -7.36
CA LEU A 7 -20.15 6.00 -7.20
C LEU A 7 -19.24 5.63 -8.37
N ASN A 8 -19.64 5.92 -9.61
CA ASN A 8 -18.78 5.69 -10.77
C ASN A 8 -17.47 6.50 -10.70
N LYS A 9 -17.53 7.78 -10.29
CA LYS A 9 -16.33 8.60 -10.11
C LYS A 9 -15.39 8.04 -9.02
N LEU A 10 -15.94 7.47 -7.95
CA LEU A 10 -15.17 6.78 -6.91
C LEU A 10 -14.50 5.52 -7.47
N VAL A 11 -15.22 4.71 -8.24
CA VAL A 11 -14.65 3.53 -8.91
C VAL A 11 -13.53 3.93 -9.86
N ASP A 12 -13.74 4.95 -10.70
CA ASP A 12 -12.74 5.47 -11.62
C ASP A 12 -11.49 5.97 -10.87
N TYR A 13 -11.69 6.64 -9.73
CA TYR A 13 -10.59 7.11 -8.87
C TYR A 13 -9.76 5.96 -8.29
N PHE A 14 -10.42 4.95 -7.70
CA PHE A 14 -9.72 3.77 -7.16
C PHE A 14 -9.03 2.94 -8.26
N ASP A 15 -9.59 2.91 -9.46
CA ASP A 15 -8.97 2.22 -10.59
C ASP A 15 -7.75 2.98 -11.13
N GLN A 16 -7.77 4.31 -11.14
CA GLN A 16 -6.61 5.13 -11.48
C GLN A 16 -5.45 4.90 -10.50
N GLU A 17 -5.73 4.89 -9.20
CA GLU A 17 -4.73 4.60 -8.16
C GLU A 17 -4.12 3.20 -8.34
N LYS A 18 -4.95 2.18 -8.56
CA LYS A 18 -4.47 0.81 -8.84
C LYS A 18 -3.61 0.75 -10.11
N GLN A 19 -3.94 1.54 -11.14
CA GLN A 19 -3.14 1.59 -12.37
C GLN A 19 -1.78 2.26 -12.13
N GLN A 20 -1.74 3.37 -11.38
CA GLN A 20 -0.49 4.05 -11.00
C GLN A 20 0.43 3.10 -10.25
N GLN A 21 -0.06 2.43 -9.21
CA GLN A 21 0.73 1.44 -8.45
C GLN A 21 1.24 0.29 -9.33
N ARG A 22 0.45 -0.20 -10.30
CA ARG A 22 0.92 -1.24 -11.24
C ARG A 22 2.08 -0.73 -12.11
N ASN A 23 2.01 0.53 -12.56
CA ASN A 23 3.06 1.16 -13.35
C ASN A 23 4.34 1.34 -12.53
N GLU A 24 4.22 1.81 -11.30
CA GLU A 24 5.35 1.95 -10.37
C GLU A 24 6.05 0.61 -10.11
N ILE A 25 5.30 -0.47 -9.85
CA ILE A 25 5.88 -1.82 -9.71
C ILE A 25 6.59 -2.26 -10.99
N LYS A 26 5.99 -1.97 -12.16
CA LYS A 26 6.58 -2.33 -13.45
C LYS A 26 7.91 -1.61 -13.65
N ASP A 27 7.99 -0.33 -13.32
CA ASP A 27 9.20 0.46 -13.45
C ASP A 27 10.26 0.10 -12.41
N LEU A 28 9.86 -0.18 -11.16
CA LEU A 28 10.76 -0.73 -10.14
C LEU A 28 11.39 -2.06 -10.61
N ARG A 29 10.60 -2.96 -11.21
CA ARG A 29 11.13 -4.21 -11.78
C ARG A 29 12.12 -3.97 -12.92
N LYS A 30 11.86 -2.99 -13.80
CA LYS A 30 12.81 -2.62 -14.86
C LYS A 30 14.12 -2.09 -14.26
N LEU A 31 14.03 -1.20 -13.28
CA LEU A 31 15.20 -0.65 -12.60
C LEU A 31 16.03 -1.74 -11.91
N LEU A 32 15.38 -2.68 -11.21
CA LEU A 32 16.05 -3.83 -10.59
C LEU A 32 16.75 -4.74 -11.61
N LYS A 33 16.19 -4.90 -12.82
CA LYS A 33 16.86 -5.63 -13.92
C LYS A 33 18.09 -4.88 -14.40
N GLN A 34 18.00 -3.55 -14.58
CA GLN A 34 19.14 -2.72 -14.96
C GLN A 34 20.25 -2.75 -13.90
N LEU A 35 19.90 -2.67 -12.61
CA LEU A 35 20.87 -2.81 -11.52
C LEU A 35 21.52 -4.20 -11.51
N LYS A 36 20.78 -5.27 -11.81
CA LYS A 36 21.35 -6.61 -11.94
C LYS A 36 22.36 -6.70 -13.10
N ALA A 37 22.06 -6.07 -14.25
CA ALA A 37 22.99 -6.00 -15.38
C ALA A 37 24.27 -5.24 -14.98
N LYS A 38 24.12 -4.04 -14.40
CA LYS A 38 25.27 -3.26 -13.91
C LYS A 38 26.10 -4.00 -12.87
N GLN A 39 25.45 -4.74 -11.95
CA GLN A 39 26.14 -5.59 -10.97
C GLN A 39 27.03 -6.61 -11.68
N LYS A 40 26.48 -7.31 -12.70
CA LYS A 40 27.23 -8.30 -13.48
C LYS A 40 28.39 -7.65 -14.22
N ASP A 41 28.17 -6.51 -14.88
CA ASP A 41 29.21 -5.79 -15.62
C ASP A 41 30.36 -5.35 -14.71
N LEU A 42 30.05 -4.86 -13.50
CA LEU A 42 31.05 -4.46 -12.51
C LEU A 42 31.84 -5.68 -11.98
N GLN A 43 31.15 -6.80 -11.73
CA GLN A 43 31.80 -8.05 -11.33
C GLN A 43 32.71 -8.59 -12.44
N ASP A 44 32.28 -8.51 -13.71
CA ASP A 44 33.09 -8.97 -14.84
C ASP A 44 34.32 -8.06 -15.05
N LYS A 45 34.18 -6.74 -14.84
CA LYS A 45 35.32 -5.80 -14.83
C LYS A 45 36.32 -6.11 -13.72
N LEU A 46 35.85 -6.47 -12.53
CA LEU A 46 36.73 -6.84 -11.40
C LEU A 46 37.54 -8.12 -11.62
N LYS A 47 37.17 -8.97 -12.59
CA LYS A 47 37.96 -10.15 -12.96
C LYS A 47 39.17 -9.83 -13.84
N GLN A 48 39.21 -8.63 -14.43
CA GLN A 48 40.33 -8.21 -15.26
C GLN A 48 41.51 -7.75 -14.37
N PRO A 49 42.75 -7.88 -14.86
CA PRO A 49 43.91 -7.33 -14.16
C PRO A 49 43.77 -5.80 -14.10
N LEU A 50 43.60 -5.29 -12.89
CA LEU A 50 43.38 -3.86 -12.59
C LEU A 50 44.43 -3.39 -11.59
N LYS A 51 44.76 -2.10 -11.64
CA LYS A 51 45.52 -1.46 -10.55
C LYS A 51 44.64 -1.40 -9.30
N GLN A 52 45.27 -1.40 -8.13
CA GLN A 52 44.58 -1.41 -6.84
C GLN A 52 43.53 -0.29 -6.72
N GLU A 53 43.89 0.94 -7.06
CA GLU A 53 42.95 2.08 -7.04
C GLU A 53 41.73 1.88 -7.96
N GLN A 54 41.93 1.27 -9.14
CA GLN A 54 40.84 1.01 -10.07
C GLN A 54 39.91 -0.09 -9.55
N ARG A 55 40.49 -1.10 -8.89
CA ARG A 55 39.77 -2.18 -8.24
C ARG A 55 38.92 -1.64 -7.09
N ASP A 56 39.48 -0.80 -6.23
CA ASP A 56 38.78 -0.23 -5.07
C ASP A 56 37.62 0.68 -5.50
N ASN A 57 37.83 1.47 -6.55
CA ASN A 57 36.77 2.28 -7.17
C ASN A 57 35.64 1.43 -7.77
N LEU A 58 35.97 0.32 -8.44
CA LEU A 58 34.99 -0.61 -8.98
C LEU A 58 34.23 -1.35 -7.88
N GLN A 59 34.91 -1.74 -6.81
CA GLN A 59 34.32 -2.40 -5.65
C GLN A 59 33.32 -1.48 -4.95
N THR A 60 33.71 -0.22 -4.71
CA THR A 60 32.81 0.79 -4.12
C THR A 60 31.54 0.96 -4.94
N LYS A 61 31.65 1.02 -6.27
CA LYS A 61 30.50 1.09 -7.17
C LYS A 61 29.63 -0.16 -7.09
N LEU A 62 30.24 -1.33 -7.00
CA LEU A 62 29.54 -2.61 -6.87
C LEU A 62 28.74 -2.66 -5.56
N ASP A 63 29.32 -2.20 -4.45
CA ASP A 63 28.68 -2.19 -3.13
C ASP A 63 27.45 -1.29 -3.11
N VAL A 64 27.54 -0.09 -3.72
CA VAL A 64 26.39 0.80 -3.88
C VAL A 64 25.28 0.15 -4.70
N VAL A 65 25.62 -0.52 -5.81
CA VAL A 65 24.64 -1.21 -6.65
C VAL A 65 23.97 -2.36 -5.90
N LEU A 66 24.74 -3.12 -5.11
CA LEU A 66 24.22 -4.22 -4.29
C LEU A 66 23.26 -3.70 -3.21
N ALA A 67 23.66 -2.65 -2.48
CA ALA A 67 22.84 -2.02 -1.46
C ALA A 67 21.52 -1.49 -2.06
N GLN A 68 21.59 -0.78 -3.19
CA GLN A 68 20.40 -0.24 -3.83
C GLN A 68 19.47 -1.34 -4.36
N ARG A 69 20.03 -2.42 -4.91
CA ARG A 69 19.25 -3.57 -5.36
C ARG A 69 18.58 -4.30 -4.20
N ALA A 70 19.24 -4.41 -3.05
CA ALA A 70 18.65 -4.99 -1.85
C ALA A 70 17.46 -4.14 -1.36
N LYS A 71 17.64 -2.82 -1.27
CA LYS A 71 16.56 -1.88 -0.92
C LYS A 71 15.35 -2.00 -1.86
N GLY A 72 15.59 -1.99 -3.18
CA GLY A 72 14.50 -2.12 -4.15
C GLY A 72 13.79 -3.47 -4.12
N LYS A 73 14.48 -4.56 -3.77
CA LYS A 73 13.84 -5.87 -3.55
C LYS A 73 12.96 -5.88 -2.30
N ALA A 74 13.43 -5.30 -1.20
CA ALA A 74 12.67 -5.18 0.04
C ALA A 74 11.37 -4.40 -0.21
N LEU A 75 11.46 -3.27 -0.93
CA LEU A 75 10.28 -2.49 -1.32
C LEU A 75 9.30 -3.32 -2.18
N LEU A 76 9.80 -4.07 -3.15
CA LEU A 76 8.96 -4.93 -3.98
C LEU A 76 8.26 -6.04 -3.17
N LEU A 77 8.90 -6.54 -2.12
CA LEU A 77 8.32 -7.53 -1.22
C LEU A 77 7.22 -6.91 -0.37
N ALA A 78 7.48 -5.75 0.26
CA ALA A 78 6.48 -5.01 1.05
C ALA A 78 5.20 -4.71 0.24
N ILE A 79 5.35 -4.22 -1.00
CA ILE A 79 4.20 -3.95 -1.89
C ILE A 79 3.42 -5.24 -2.24
N ARG A 80 4.07 -6.40 -2.24
CA ARG A 80 3.39 -7.69 -2.47
C ARG A 80 2.65 -8.17 -1.23
N GLU A 81 3.26 -8.02 -0.06
CA GLU A 81 2.65 -8.39 1.22
C GLU A 81 1.41 -7.56 1.51
N GLU A 82 1.47 -6.25 1.30
CA GLU A 82 0.33 -5.33 1.43
C GLU A 82 -0.84 -5.68 0.49
N ARG A 83 -0.54 -6.26 -0.68
CA ARG A 83 -1.56 -6.76 -1.61
C ARG A 83 -2.17 -8.11 -1.20
N GLN A 84 -1.43 -8.93 -0.46
CA GLN A 84 -1.90 -10.25 0.00
C GLN A 84 -2.70 -10.13 1.31
N HIS A 85 -2.38 -9.12 2.12
CA HIS A 85 -3.10 -8.77 3.33
C HIS A 85 -3.51 -7.29 3.26
N PRO A 86 -4.59 -6.95 2.54
CA PRO A 86 -5.23 -5.66 2.76
C PRO A 86 -5.71 -5.68 4.20
N SER A 87 -4.98 -5.06 5.13
CA SER A 87 -5.36 -5.00 6.53
C SER A 87 -6.72 -4.30 6.61
N THR A 88 -7.76 -5.09 6.85
CA THR A 88 -9.12 -4.68 7.20
C THR A 88 -9.12 -4.04 8.58
N LEU A 89 -8.53 -2.85 8.72
CA LEU A 89 -8.46 -2.15 10.00
C LEU A 89 -9.14 -0.77 10.04
N ASP A 90 -9.80 -0.33 8.97
CA ASP A 90 -10.51 0.97 8.98
C ASP A 90 -12.04 0.90 8.71
N ASP A 91 -12.60 -0.25 8.32
CA ASP A 91 -14.02 -0.31 7.88
C ASP A 91 -15.04 -0.80 8.93
N GLN A 92 -14.64 -1.16 10.16
CA GLN A 92 -15.56 -1.71 11.17
C GLN A 92 -15.87 -0.80 12.37
N ALA A 93 -15.41 0.45 12.38
CA ALA A 93 -15.62 1.36 13.53
C ALA A 93 -16.82 2.31 13.42
N THR A 94 -17.59 2.34 12.32
CA THR A 94 -18.61 3.41 12.13
C THR A 94 -20.04 2.96 11.87
N LEU A 95 -20.35 1.65 11.79
CA LEU A 95 -21.73 1.19 11.52
C LEU A 95 -22.46 0.53 12.70
N ALA A 96 -21.80 0.28 13.84
CA ALA A 96 -22.44 -0.41 14.98
C ALA A 96 -23.16 0.53 15.99
N THR A 97 -23.20 1.85 15.79
CA THR A 97 -23.77 2.78 16.80
C THR A 97 -25.13 3.38 16.41
N ILE A 98 -25.72 3.02 15.25
CA ILE A 98 -27.04 3.58 14.81
C ILE A 98 -28.14 2.51 14.81
N SER A 99 -28.16 1.63 15.80
CA SER A 99 -29.34 0.81 16.13
C SER A 99 -29.36 0.51 17.62
N ASN A 100 -29.57 1.55 18.41
CA ASN A 100 -30.25 1.43 19.70
C ASN A 100 -31.23 2.61 19.77
N GLU A 101 -32.47 2.32 19.38
CA GLU A 101 -33.60 3.19 19.67
C GLU A 101 -33.72 3.40 21.18
N PRO A 102 -33.98 4.64 21.64
CA PRO A 102 -34.29 4.90 23.03
C PRO A 102 -35.67 4.31 23.37
N LYS A 103 -35.73 3.50 24.43
CA LYS A 103 -36.97 3.12 25.11
C LYS A 103 -37.80 4.38 25.39
N GLN A 104 -39.00 4.43 24.80
CA GLN A 104 -40.01 5.43 25.14
C GLN A 104 -40.39 5.30 26.62
N ALA A 105 -40.15 6.37 27.37
CA ALA A 105 -40.79 6.62 28.64
C ALA A 105 -42.07 7.41 28.34
N GLU A 106 -43.21 6.73 28.37
CA GLU A 106 -44.52 7.38 28.44
C GLU A 106 -45.06 7.14 29.85
N THR A 107 -44.91 8.16 30.69
CA THR A 107 -45.70 8.34 31.91
C THR A 107 -46.62 9.53 31.67
N GLU A 108 -47.88 9.26 31.33
CA GLU A 108 -48.99 10.19 31.51
C GLU A 108 -50.13 9.47 32.25
N THR A 109 -50.28 9.87 33.51
CA THR A 109 -51.50 10.33 34.20
C THR A 109 -52.78 10.26 33.33
N GLU A 110 -53.94 9.77 33.77
CA GLU A 110 -54.79 10.30 34.86
C GLU A 110 -56.16 9.60 34.76
N GLN A 111 -56.86 9.34 35.88
CA GLN A 111 -58.31 9.63 36.11
C GLN A 111 -58.97 8.75 37.20
N ASN A 112 -59.07 9.34 38.39
CA ASN A 112 -60.27 9.49 39.23
C ASN A 112 -61.60 9.31 38.41
N LYS A 113 -62.69 8.65 38.84
CA LYS A 113 -63.44 8.74 40.12
C LYS A 113 -64.72 7.84 40.04
N PRO A 114 -65.72 7.93 40.96
CA PRO A 114 -66.12 6.90 41.94
C PRO A 114 -67.44 6.15 41.61
N ASN A 115 -67.82 5.17 42.44
CA ASN A 115 -69.20 4.99 42.92
C ASN A 115 -69.21 3.98 44.08
N SER A 116 -69.62 4.44 45.27
CA SER A 116 -70.94 4.23 45.93
C SER A 116 -70.99 2.94 46.72
#